data_AF-A0A1J1HK26-F1
#
_entry.id   AF-A0A1J1HK26-F1
#
_cell.length_a   1.000
_cell.length_b   1.000
_cell.length_c   1.000
_cell.angle_alpha   90.00
_cell.angle_beta   90.00
_cell.angle_gamma   90.00
#
_symmetry.space_group_name_H-M   'P 1'
#
loop_
_entity.id
_entity.type
_entity.pdbx_description
1 polymer ?
#
loop_
_entity_poly.entity_id
_entity_poly.type
_entity_poly.pdbx_seq_one_letter_code
_entity_poly.pdbx_strand_id
1 'polypeptide(L)'
;MFSSNLLRDCCCLRRSSKNNFALNPPESLISLDSGHIGQEVVILKNGKRVCGSGGAVLNQALLQSKSYFEVKIQQSGHWSLGLCTLNTDLNKTRGGLDKFSWCLNAENYVMNDGHVLYDLNEMYSSNGNKTSNDDTEQLLPLNNKEDITNLLPSSSNASQRSALPQEGDIIGITYDHIELNFYLNGKNLNIPTLIKLNSTSTRGEYNNEIYPLLVVDDGAILDLIVDNFNYQIPSGYDKIMVEQTLL
;
A
#
# COMPACT_ATOMS: atom_id res chain seq x y z
N MET A 1 56.68 -0.51 19.94
CA MET A 1 56.39 -1.15 21.23
C MET A 1 56.20 -0.06 22.26
N PHE A 2 54.97 0.05 22.80
CA PHE A 2 54.51 0.77 24.02
C PHE A 2 54.82 2.27 24.14
N SER A 3 54.01 3.16 24.73
CA SER A 3 52.61 3.20 25.15
C SER A 3 52.40 4.61 25.76
N SER A 4 51.14 5.05 25.82
CA SER A 4 50.50 5.77 26.94
C SER A 4 50.02 7.21 26.71
N ASN A 5 48.72 7.32 27.02
CA ASN A 5 47.83 8.47 26.99
C ASN A 5 48.13 9.51 28.08
N LEU A 6 47.70 10.75 27.87
CA LEU A 6 47.16 11.58 28.95
C LEU A 6 46.07 12.53 28.45
N LEU A 7 44.88 12.40 29.06
CA LEU A 7 43.74 13.32 28.97
C LEU A 7 44.14 14.75 29.39
N ARG A 8 43.43 15.76 28.87
CA ARG A 8 42.69 16.70 29.74
C ARG A 8 41.75 17.61 28.95
N ASP A 9 40.54 17.68 29.50
CA ASP A 9 39.43 18.55 29.16
C ASP A 9 39.81 20.04 29.11
N CYS A 10 39.18 20.77 28.18
CA CYS A 10 38.76 22.15 28.44
C CYS A 10 37.50 22.48 27.65
N CYS A 11 36.38 22.27 28.33
CA CYS A 11 35.10 22.89 28.06
C CYS A 11 35.09 24.27 28.75
N CYS A 12 34.96 25.38 28.01
CA CYS A 12 34.36 26.67 28.45
C CYS A 12 34.43 27.75 27.34
N LEU A 13 33.26 28.12 26.79
CA LEU A 13 32.72 29.49 26.60
C LEU A 13 33.68 30.61 26.08
N ARG A 14 33.37 31.51 25.13
CA ARG A 14 32.10 32.13 24.68
C ARG A 14 32.48 33.15 23.57
N ARG A 15 31.74 33.22 22.46
CA ARG A 15 31.13 34.50 22.03
C ARG A 15 29.92 34.24 21.14
N SER A 16 28.80 34.69 21.67
CA SER A 16 27.46 34.69 21.11
C SER A 16 27.38 35.63 19.91
N SER A 17 26.75 35.17 18.83
CA SER A 17 25.89 36.03 18.03
C SER A 17 24.52 35.36 17.95
N LYS A 18 23.54 36.02 18.55
CA LYS A 18 22.14 35.61 18.59
C LYS A 18 21.57 35.75 17.18
N ASN A 19 21.20 34.64 16.56
CA ASN A 19 20.07 34.60 15.64
C ASN A 19 19.17 33.45 16.09
N ASN A 20 18.10 33.81 16.80
CA ASN A 20 16.99 32.91 17.09
C ASN A 20 16.25 32.63 15.79
N PHE A 21 16.69 31.61 15.05
CA PHE A 21 15.78 30.80 14.26
C PHE A 21 15.67 29.46 14.98
N ALA A 22 14.71 29.38 15.89
CA ALA A 22 14.13 28.08 16.19
C ALA A 22 13.39 27.66 14.91
N LEU A 23 14.14 27.07 13.97
CA LEU A 23 13.53 26.23 12.96
C LEU A 23 12.93 25.08 13.75
N ASN A 24 11.61 25.06 13.85
CA ASN A 24 10.91 23.83 14.20
C ASN A 24 11.56 22.71 13.37
N PRO A 25 11.95 21.57 13.97
CA PRO A 25 12.40 20.44 13.16
C PRO A 25 11.32 20.22 12.10
N PRO A 26 11.69 20.05 10.82
CA PRO A 26 10.70 19.80 9.78
C PRO A 26 9.84 18.64 10.27
N GLU A 27 8.52 18.84 10.33
CA GLU A 27 7.59 17.75 10.59
C GLU A 27 8.01 16.61 9.67
N SER A 28 8.35 15.45 10.23
CA SER A 28 8.91 14.35 9.46
C SER A 28 7.83 13.89 8.48
N LEU A 29 7.89 14.38 7.25
CA LEU A 29 6.91 14.06 6.23
C LEU A 29 6.93 12.55 6.00
N ILE A 30 5.75 11.94 6.00
CA ILE A 30 5.60 10.52 5.73
C ILE A 30 6.02 10.29 4.28
N SER A 31 7.02 9.47 4.04
CA SER A 31 7.58 9.23 2.71
C SER A 31 8.19 7.84 2.61
N LEU A 32 8.50 7.41 1.40
CA LEU A 32 9.38 6.26 1.17
C LEU A 32 10.74 6.55 1.82
N ASP A 33 11.24 5.58 2.58
CA ASP A 33 12.49 5.69 3.33
C ASP A 33 13.69 5.40 2.43
N SER A 34 14.44 6.43 2.07
CA SER A 34 15.67 6.29 1.28
C SER A 34 16.77 5.48 1.97
N GLY A 35 16.68 5.27 3.29
CA GLY A 35 17.61 4.42 4.05
C GLY A 35 17.26 2.92 4.02
N HIS A 36 16.01 2.58 3.68
CA HIS A 36 15.52 1.20 3.64
C HIS A 36 14.86 0.91 2.29
N ILE A 37 15.70 0.76 1.27
CA ILE A 37 15.31 0.39 -0.10
C ILE A 37 16.22 -0.70 -0.69
N GLY A 38 15.73 -1.39 -1.72
CA GLY A 38 16.52 -2.26 -2.57
C GLY A 38 17.62 -1.49 -3.31
N GLN A 39 18.72 -2.17 -3.63
CA GLN A 39 19.93 -1.54 -4.15
C GLN A 39 19.72 -0.79 -5.49
N GLU A 40 18.79 -1.26 -6.32
CA GLU A 40 18.50 -0.69 -7.65
C GLU A 40 17.20 0.12 -7.66
N VAL A 41 16.65 0.44 -6.48
CA VAL A 41 15.46 1.25 -6.34
C VAL A 41 15.81 2.73 -6.38
N VAL A 42 14.99 3.50 -7.06
CA VAL A 42 15.11 4.96 -7.17
C VAL A 42 13.85 5.60 -6.62
N ILE A 43 14.03 6.49 -5.64
CA ILE A 43 12.97 7.28 -5.06
C ILE A 43 12.98 8.70 -5.66
N LEU A 44 11.82 9.16 -6.12
CA LEU A 44 11.61 10.46 -6.73
C LEU A 44 10.46 11.22 -6.03
N LYS A 45 10.18 12.45 -6.51
CA LYS A 45 9.06 13.30 -6.04
C LYS A 45 8.99 13.45 -4.51
N ASN A 46 10.10 13.81 -3.88
CA ASN A 46 10.17 14.01 -2.42
C ASN A 46 9.73 12.77 -1.62
N GLY A 47 10.15 11.58 -2.04
CA GLY A 47 9.81 10.35 -1.33
C GLY A 47 8.40 9.83 -1.60
N LYS A 48 7.78 10.23 -2.71
CA LYS A 48 6.42 9.80 -3.09
C LYS A 48 6.36 8.96 -4.35
N ARG A 49 7.47 8.78 -5.07
CA ARG A 49 7.52 7.95 -6.28
C ARG A 49 8.63 6.93 -6.15
N VAL A 50 8.36 5.69 -6.59
CA VAL A 50 9.34 4.62 -6.66
C VAL A 50 9.39 4.03 -8.07
N CYS A 51 10.59 3.75 -8.55
CA CYS A 51 10.90 3.08 -9.82
C CYS A 51 12.24 2.34 -9.69
N GLY A 52 12.63 1.54 -10.68
CA GLY A 52 13.86 0.73 -10.65
C GLY A 52 13.57 -0.75 -10.42
N SER A 53 14.42 -1.43 -9.65
CA SER A 53 14.31 -2.86 -9.35
C SER A 53 14.48 -3.11 -7.84
N GLY A 54 13.43 -3.59 -7.19
CA GLY A 54 13.38 -3.91 -5.76
C GLY A 54 12.24 -3.23 -4.99
N GLY A 55 12.31 -3.30 -3.66
CA GLY A 55 11.33 -2.77 -2.72
C GLY A 55 11.75 -1.48 -2.02
N ALA A 56 10.77 -0.68 -1.62
CA ALA A 56 10.93 0.46 -0.74
C ALA A 56 9.85 0.44 0.34
N VAL A 57 10.24 0.68 1.58
CA VAL A 57 9.31 0.83 2.71
C VAL A 57 9.06 2.30 3.02
N LEU A 58 7.99 2.59 3.74
CA LEU A 58 7.79 3.93 4.32
C LEU A 58 8.70 4.16 5.52
N ASN A 59 8.99 5.43 5.81
CA ASN A 59 9.72 5.86 7.01
C ASN A 59 8.89 5.80 8.30
N GLN A 60 7.63 5.35 8.22
CA GLN A 60 6.73 5.19 9.35
C GLN A 60 6.09 3.81 9.36
N ALA A 61 6.15 3.16 10.52
CA ALA A 61 5.36 1.98 10.82
C ALA A 61 3.88 2.35 11.00
N LEU A 62 3.00 1.37 10.78
CA LEU A 62 1.57 1.48 11.03
C LEU A 62 1.29 1.24 12.51
N LEU A 63 1.43 2.29 13.33
CA LEU A 63 1.29 2.23 14.79
C LEU A 63 -0.12 2.57 15.29
N GLN A 64 -0.95 3.15 14.42
CA GLN A 64 -2.35 3.46 14.72
C GLN A 64 -3.26 2.25 14.49
N SER A 65 -4.37 2.19 15.24
CA SER A 65 -5.31 1.07 15.23
C SER A 65 -5.86 0.73 13.85
N LYS A 66 -6.06 1.73 12.99
CA LYS A 66 -6.59 1.59 11.64
C LYS A 66 -5.93 2.59 10.70
N SER A 67 -5.23 2.09 9.69
CA SER A 67 -4.47 2.88 8.74
C SER A 67 -4.98 2.75 7.32
N TYR A 68 -4.93 3.85 6.57
CA TYR A 68 -5.22 3.91 5.14
C TYR A 68 -4.16 4.69 4.38
N PHE A 69 -3.78 4.16 3.22
CA PHE A 69 -2.97 4.86 2.22
C PHE A 69 -3.35 4.39 0.82
N GLU A 70 -2.95 5.15 -0.20
CA GLU A 70 -3.20 4.86 -1.60
C GLU A 70 -1.88 4.74 -2.37
N VAL A 71 -1.89 3.94 -3.43
CA VAL A 71 -0.79 3.83 -4.39
C VAL A 71 -1.37 3.94 -5.79
N LYS A 72 -0.87 4.87 -6.58
CA LYS A 72 -1.23 5.02 -7.99
C LYS A 72 -0.22 4.31 -8.88
N ILE A 73 -0.72 3.46 -9.77
CA ILE A 73 0.09 2.80 -10.80
C ILE A 73 0.30 3.82 -11.92
N GLN A 74 1.47 4.44 -11.97
CA GLN A 74 1.77 5.49 -12.96
C GLN A 74 2.16 4.89 -14.30
N GLN A 75 2.93 3.80 -14.24
CA GLN A 75 3.34 3.00 -15.37
C GLN A 75 3.31 1.54 -14.93
N SER A 76 2.66 0.68 -15.72
CA SER A 76 2.65 -0.75 -15.43
C SER A 76 4.01 -1.38 -15.74
N GLY A 77 4.14 -2.65 -15.40
CA GLY A 77 5.37 -3.43 -15.40
C GLY A 77 5.24 -4.52 -14.33
N HIS A 78 6.35 -4.95 -13.75
CA HIS A 78 6.31 -5.84 -12.60
C HIS A 78 6.24 -5.01 -11.33
N TRP A 79 5.17 -5.18 -10.55
CA TRP A 79 5.03 -4.49 -9.27
C TRP A 79 4.35 -5.38 -8.24
N SER A 80 4.59 -5.07 -6.97
CA SER A 80 3.88 -5.62 -5.83
C SER A 80 3.71 -4.54 -4.78
N LEU A 81 2.57 -4.47 -4.12
CA LEU A 81 2.34 -3.49 -3.07
C LEU A 81 1.53 -4.10 -1.94
N GLY A 82 1.75 -3.60 -0.73
CA GLY A 82 1.07 -4.08 0.46
C GLY A 82 1.84 -3.71 1.71
N LEU A 83 2.08 -4.70 2.56
CA LEU A 83 2.65 -4.52 3.89
C LEU A 83 3.80 -5.48 4.12
N CYS A 84 4.75 -5.07 4.97
CA CYS A 84 5.86 -5.93 5.34
C CYS A 84 6.46 -5.61 6.72
N THR A 85 7.29 -6.50 7.26
CA THR A 85 8.25 -6.15 8.33
C THR A 85 9.60 -5.77 7.72
N LEU A 86 10.50 -5.19 8.52
CA LEU A 86 11.87 -4.85 8.05
C LEU A 86 12.76 -6.09 7.82
N ASN A 87 12.26 -7.30 8.08
CA ASN A 87 12.95 -8.55 7.73
C ASN A 87 12.80 -8.95 6.26
N THR A 88 11.95 -8.25 5.51
CA THR A 88 11.72 -8.50 4.08
C THR A 88 12.96 -8.14 3.28
N ASP A 89 13.36 -9.01 2.34
CA ASP A 89 14.50 -8.72 1.44
C ASP A 89 14.06 -7.75 0.33
N LEU A 90 14.38 -6.48 0.49
CA LEU A 90 14.03 -5.41 -0.45
C LEU A 90 14.79 -5.49 -1.79
N ASN A 91 15.75 -6.39 -1.96
CA ASN A 91 16.38 -6.61 -3.27
C ASN A 91 15.58 -7.59 -4.15
N LYS A 92 14.50 -8.18 -3.63
CA LYS A 92 13.59 -9.00 -4.44
C LYS A 92 12.68 -8.11 -5.28
N THR A 93 12.48 -8.52 -6.52
CA THR A 93 11.64 -7.81 -7.50
C THR A 93 10.15 -8.18 -7.41
N ARG A 94 9.79 -9.11 -6.51
CA ARG A 94 8.41 -9.54 -6.26
C ARG A 94 8.16 -9.64 -4.76
N GLY A 95 7.11 -8.97 -4.29
CA GLY A 95 6.66 -9.03 -2.89
C GLY A 95 5.80 -10.27 -2.61
N GLY A 96 5.64 -10.64 -1.34
CA GLY A 96 4.82 -11.78 -0.92
C GLY A 96 5.47 -13.16 -1.10
N LEU A 97 6.75 -13.20 -1.49
CA LEU A 97 7.51 -14.44 -1.64
C LEU A 97 8.15 -14.92 -0.33
N ASP A 98 8.18 -14.08 0.70
CA ASP A 98 8.69 -14.40 2.03
C ASP A 98 7.58 -14.34 3.08
N LYS A 99 7.93 -14.75 4.30
CA LYS A 99 7.03 -14.77 5.47
C LYS A 99 6.72 -13.38 6.02
N PHE A 100 7.44 -12.37 5.55
CA PHE A 100 7.49 -11.04 6.15
C PHE A 100 6.74 -10.00 5.33
N SER A 101 6.27 -10.37 4.13
CA SER A 101 5.54 -9.50 3.21
C SER A 101 4.19 -10.08 2.78
N TRP A 102 3.18 -9.21 2.71
CA TRP A 102 1.83 -9.50 2.23
C TRP A 102 1.52 -8.51 1.11
N CYS A 103 1.44 -8.99 -0.13
CA CYS A 103 1.40 -8.11 -1.29
C CYS A 103 0.36 -8.54 -2.32
N LEU A 104 -0.32 -7.54 -2.89
CA LEU A 104 -1.01 -7.66 -4.18
C LEU A 104 0.00 -7.35 -5.30
N ASN A 105 0.03 -8.17 -6.35
CA ASN A 105 0.95 -8.01 -7.47
C ASN A 105 0.27 -7.64 -8.79
N ALA A 106 1.08 -7.33 -9.80
CA ALA A 106 0.65 -6.98 -11.16
C ALA A 106 -0.09 -8.11 -11.91
N GLU A 107 0.06 -9.36 -11.47
CA GLU A 107 -0.65 -10.53 -12.02
C GLU A 107 -2.02 -10.76 -11.35
N ASN A 108 -2.41 -9.86 -10.44
CA ASN A 108 -3.66 -9.87 -9.69
C ASN A 108 -3.76 -10.99 -8.64
N TYR A 109 -2.62 -11.41 -8.10
CA TYR A 109 -2.54 -12.31 -6.95
C TYR A 109 -2.24 -11.55 -5.66
N VAL A 110 -2.91 -11.92 -4.57
CA VAL A 110 -2.46 -11.58 -3.21
C VAL A 110 -1.61 -12.71 -2.69
N MET A 111 -0.39 -12.43 -2.23
CA MET A 111 0.59 -13.45 -1.86
C MET A 111 1.23 -13.20 -0.50
N ASN A 112 1.60 -14.29 0.18
CA ASN A 112 2.45 -14.33 1.37
C ASN A 112 3.15 -15.69 1.46
N ASP A 113 4.42 -15.72 1.90
CA ASP A 113 5.26 -16.93 2.00
C ASP A 113 5.30 -17.76 0.70
N GLY A 114 5.24 -17.09 -0.46
CA GLY A 114 5.22 -17.73 -1.78
C GLY A 114 3.90 -18.41 -2.15
N HIS A 115 2.87 -18.30 -1.31
CA HIS A 115 1.54 -18.85 -1.55
C HIS A 115 0.56 -17.78 -2.03
N VAL A 116 -0.27 -18.14 -3.01
CA VAL A 116 -1.40 -17.32 -3.46
C VAL A 116 -2.54 -17.45 -2.44
N LEU A 117 -2.90 -16.33 -1.81
CA LEU A 117 -4.02 -16.23 -0.89
C LEU A 117 -5.33 -15.91 -1.62
N TYR A 118 -5.25 -15.06 -2.65
CA TYR A 118 -6.39 -14.68 -3.50
C TYR A 118 -5.95 -14.58 -4.96
N ASP A 119 -6.79 -15.06 -5.87
CA ASP A 119 -6.68 -14.86 -7.32
C ASP A 119 -7.86 -14.02 -7.82
N LEU A 120 -7.58 -12.74 -8.10
CA LEU A 120 -8.61 -11.82 -8.57
C LEU A 120 -9.11 -12.18 -9.99
N ASN A 121 -8.29 -12.84 -10.82
CA ASN A 121 -8.70 -13.24 -12.16
C ASN A 121 -9.85 -14.26 -12.10
N GLU A 122 -9.73 -15.28 -11.23
CA GLU A 122 -10.79 -16.27 -11.01
C GLU A 122 -12.05 -15.64 -10.41
N MET A 123 -11.88 -14.75 -9.42
CA MET A 123 -12.97 -14.07 -8.73
C MET A 123 -13.83 -13.20 -9.66
N TYR A 124 -13.21 -12.55 -10.65
CA TYR A 124 -13.93 -11.69 -11.59
C TYR A 124 -14.36 -12.40 -12.88
N SER A 125 -13.73 -13.51 -13.27
CA SER A 125 -14.16 -14.33 -14.41
C SER A 125 -15.50 -15.03 -14.15
N SER A 126 -15.74 -15.45 -12.91
CA SER A 126 -16.93 -16.19 -12.50
C SER A 126 -18.20 -15.33 -12.33
N ASN A 127 -18.07 -13.99 -12.35
CA ASN A 127 -19.21 -13.06 -12.33
C ASN A 127 -19.78 -12.75 -13.73
N GLY A 128 -19.17 -13.26 -14.81
CA GLY A 128 -19.58 -13.01 -16.20
C GLY A 128 -20.64 -13.96 -16.77
N ASN A 129 -20.98 -15.06 -16.09
CA ASN A 129 -21.90 -16.08 -16.60
C ASN A 129 -22.93 -16.52 -15.54
N LYS A 130 -23.92 -15.67 -15.26
CA LYS A 130 -25.22 -16.09 -14.71
C LYS A 130 -26.35 -15.57 -15.61
N THR A 131 -26.41 -16.07 -16.84
CA THR A 131 -27.68 -16.19 -17.56
C THR A 131 -28.25 -17.57 -17.23
N SER A 132 -29.41 -17.54 -16.58
CA SER A 132 -30.31 -18.67 -16.38
C SER A 132 -30.61 -19.36 -17.71
N ASN A 133 -30.07 -20.56 -17.90
CA ASN A 133 -30.63 -21.50 -18.88
C ASN A 133 -31.71 -22.29 -18.13
N ASP A 134 -32.93 -21.77 -18.15
CA ASP A 134 -34.13 -22.54 -17.87
C ASP A 134 -34.98 -22.48 -19.15
N ASP A 135 -34.62 -23.34 -20.10
CA ASP A 135 -35.35 -23.51 -21.35
C ASP A 135 -36.58 -24.39 -21.09
N THR A 136 -37.72 -23.74 -20.85
CA THR A 136 -39.01 -24.25 -21.33
C THR A 136 -39.84 -23.08 -21.86
N GLU A 137 -39.92 -23.01 -23.19
CA GLU A 137 -40.78 -22.09 -23.93
C GLU A 137 -42.25 -22.23 -23.54
N GLN A 138 -42.94 -21.11 -23.34
CA GLN A 138 -44.36 -20.96 -23.70
C GLN A 138 -44.73 -19.48 -23.92
N LEU A 139 -44.70 -19.09 -25.20
CA LEU A 139 -45.59 -18.18 -25.95
C LEU A 139 -46.11 -16.89 -25.28
N LEU A 140 -45.73 -15.77 -25.90
CA LEU A 140 -46.37 -14.45 -25.76
C LEU A 140 -47.85 -14.47 -26.21
N PRO A 141 -48.67 -13.56 -25.66
CA PRO A 141 -49.34 -12.63 -26.56
C PRO A 141 -49.15 -11.16 -26.17
N LEU A 142 -48.86 -10.33 -27.18
CA LEU A 142 -48.98 -8.88 -27.15
C LEU A 142 -50.35 -8.48 -26.60
N ASN A 143 -50.38 -7.58 -25.61
CA ASN A 143 -51.47 -6.62 -25.48
C ASN A 143 -51.06 -5.39 -24.66
N ASN A 144 -51.13 -4.24 -25.34
CA ASN A 144 -51.60 -2.94 -24.87
C ASN A 144 -50.76 -2.10 -23.88
N LYS A 145 -50.21 -1.03 -24.46
CA LYS A 145 -50.27 0.39 -24.06
C LYS A 145 -49.94 0.82 -22.62
N GLU A 146 -48.88 1.64 -22.60
CA GLU A 146 -48.73 2.92 -21.87
C GLU A 146 -48.47 2.88 -20.35
N ASP A 147 -47.47 3.68 -19.98
CA ASP A 147 -47.13 4.19 -18.66
C ASP A 147 -46.58 3.23 -17.61
N ILE A 148 -45.24 3.10 -17.53
CA ILE A 148 -44.44 3.52 -16.35
C ILE A 148 -43.07 3.97 -16.85
N THR A 149 -42.93 5.28 -17.09
CA THR A 149 -41.65 5.95 -16.97
C THR A 149 -41.27 6.01 -15.49
N ASN A 150 -39.96 5.95 -15.20
CA ASN A 150 -39.32 6.04 -13.88
C ASN A 150 -38.99 4.69 -13.23
N LEU A 151 -37.79 4.20 -13.51
CA LEU A 151 -36.78 3.76 -12.52
C LEU A 151 -35.53 3.26 -13.29
N LEU A 152 -34.91 4.15 -14.07
CA LEU A 152 -33.53 3.99 -14.50
C LEU A 152 -32.84 5.35 -14.24
N PRO A 153 -31.80 5.44 -13.39
CA PRO A 153 -30.90 6.57 -13.50
C PRO A 153 -30.16 6.40 -14.82
N SER A 154 -30.57 7.19 -15.80
CA SER A 154 -29.82 7.43 -17.02
C SER A 154 -28.59 8.26 -16.66
N SER A 155 -27.49 7.93 -17.34
CA SER A 155 -26.25 8.71 -17.44
C SER A 155 -25.37 8.82 -16.18
N SER A 156 -24.27 8.07 -16.20
CA SER A 156 -23.03 8.69 -16.64
C SER A 156 -22.13 7.63 -17.26
N ASN A 157 -21.43 8.01 -18.33
CA ASN A 157 -20.42 7.23 -18.99
C ASN A 157 -19.21 7.03 -18.05
N ALA A 158 -19.36 6.25 -16.99
CA ALA A 158 -18.24 5.66 -16.30
C ALA A 158 -17.75 4.53 -17.19
N SER A 159 -16.69 4.80 -17.96
CA SER A 159 -15.92 3.79 -18.68
C SER A 159 -15.85 2.54 -17.81
N GLN A 160 -16.33 1.42 -18.34
CA GLN A 160 -16.38 0.13 -17.66
C GLN A 160 -14.93 -0.33 -17.45
N ARG A 161 -14.23 0.28 -16.47
CA ARG A 161 -12.85 -0.04 -16.14
C ARG A 161 -12.82 -1.48 -15.65
N SER A 162 -11.75 -2.19 -16.01
CA SER A 162 -11.52 -3.55 -15.56
C SER A 162 -11.68 -3.66 -14.04
N ALA A 163 -12.24 -4.77 -13.58
CA ALA A 163 -12.25 -5.10 -12.15
C ALA A 163 -10.85 -5.48 -11.61
N LEU A 164 -9.86 -5.52 -12.50
CA LEU A 164 -8.47 -5.83 -12.23
C LEU A 164 -7.63 -4.55 -12.31
N PRO A 165 -6.64 -4.38 -11.41
CA PRO A 165 -5.69 -3.28 -11.48
C PRO A 165 -4.99 -3.15 -12.84
N GLN A 166 -4.88 -1.92 -13.32
CA GLN A 166 -4.15 -1.59 -14.55
C GLN A 166 -3.43 -0.24 -14.41
N GLU A 167 -2.63 0.12 -15.41
CA GLU A 167 -1.98 1.43 -15.46
C GLU A 167 -3.00 2.57 -15.33
N GLY A 168 -2.65 3.56 -14.51
CA GLY A 168 -3.48 4.73 -14.22
C GLY A 168 -4.44 4.54 -13.05
N ASP A 169 -4.68 3.30 -12.60
CA ASP A 169 -5.54 3.03 -11.45
C ASP A 169 -4.85 3.30 -10.11
N ILE A 170 -5.67 3.41 -9.08
CA ILE A 170 -5.23 3.64 -7.71
C ILE A 170 -5.70 2.49 -6.84
N ILE A 171 -4.77 1.91 -6.12
CA ILE A 171 -5.02 0.88 -5.13
C ILE A 171 -5.00 1.52 -3.75
N GLY A 172 -6.12 1.47 -3.04
CA GLY A 172 -6.22 1.83 -1.63
C GLY A 172 -5.92 0.62 -0.76
N ILE A 173 -5.21 0.83 0.34
CA ILE A 173 -4.77 -0.21 1.26
C ILE A 173 -5.23 0.15 2.67
N THR A 174 -5.94 -0.76 3.32
CA THR A 174 -6.35 -0.63 4.73
C THR A 174 -5.67 -1.68 5.60
N TYR A 175 -5.33 -1.31 6.83
CA TYR A 175 -4.79 -2.24 7.83
C TYR A 175 -5.25 -1.90 9.23
N ASP A 176 -5.64 -2.91 10.03
CA ASP A 176 -6.15 -2.73 11.39
C ASP A 176 -5.41 -3.53 12.49
N HIS A 177 -4.14 -3.85 12.26
CA HIS A 177 -3.31 -4.78 13.06
C HIS A 177 -3.64 -6.27 12.93
N ILE A 178 -4.76 -6.63 12.31
CA ILE A 178 -5.17 -8.02 12.12
C ILE A 178 -5.28 -8.32 10.64
N GLU A 179 -5.91 -7.42 9.89
CA GLU A 179 -6.35 -7.63 8.52
C GLU A 179 -5.88 -6.52 7.60
N LEU A 180 -5.26 -6.93 6.50
CA LEU A 180 -4.95 -6.13 5.33
C LEU A 180 -6.07 -6.29 4.30
N ASN A 181 -6.56 -5.20 3.72
CA ASN A 181 -7.51 -5.28 2.61
C ASN A 181 -7.21 -4.23 1.55
N PHE A 182 -7.67 -4.49 0.32
CA PHE A 182 -7.37 -3.70 -0.86
C PHE A 182 -8.64 -3.12 -1.50
N TYR A 183 -8.49 -1.94 -2.10
CA TYR A 183 -9.53 -1.21 -2.81
C TYR A 183 -8.99 -0.84 -4.18
N LEU A 184 -9.77 -1.02 -5.24
CA LEU A 184 -9.41 -0.55 -6.59
C LEU A 184 -10.30 0.62 -6.94
N ASN A 185 -9.70 1.79 -7.18
CA ASN A 185 -10.42 3.02 -7.51
C ASN A 185 -11.58 3.33 -6.53
N GLY A 186 -11.30 3.20 -5.23
CA GLY A 186 -12.28 3.41 -4.15
C GLY A 186 -13.27 2.27 -3.94
N LYS A 187 -13.33 1.26 -4.82
CA LYS A 187 -14.19 0.08 -4.64
C LYS A 187 -13.45 -1.01 -3.87
N ASN A 188 -14.05 -1.50 -2.79
CA ASN A 188 -13.50 -2.60 -2.00
C ASN A 188 -13.41 -3.88 -2.85
N LEU A 189 -12.24 -4.53 -2.85
CA LEU A 189 -12.03 -5.81 -3.53
C LEU A 189 -12.54 -7.01 -2.73
N ASN A 190 -12.87 -6.81 -1.44
CA ASN A 190 -13.37 -7.82 -0.50
C ASN A 190 -12.44 -9.03 -0.37
N ILE A 191 -11.15 -8.77 -0.21
CA ILE A 191 -10.07 -9.77 -0.08
C ILE A 191 -9.30 -9.58 1.23
N PRO A 192 -9.99 -9.75 2.38
CA PRO A 192 -9.38 -9.61 3.69
C PRO A 192 -8.23 -10.60 3.89
N THR A 193 -7.04 -10.08 4.16
CA THR A 193 -5.80 -10.84 4.30
C THR A 193 -5.30 -10.75 5.73
N LEU A 194 -5.35 -11.87 6.46
CA LEU A 194 -4.87 -11.93 7.84
C LEU A 194 -3.34 -11.84 7.89
N ILE A 195 -2.83 -10.86 8.63
CA ILE A 195 -1.40 -10.72 8.89
C ILE A 195 -1.03 -11.57 10.10
N LYS A 196 -0.18 -12.57 9.86
CA LYS A 196 0.31 -13.50 10.88
C LYS A 196 1.78 -13.22 11.15
N LEU A 197 2.04 -12.49 12.23
CA LEU A 197 3.39 -12.29 12.71
C LEU A 197 3.83 -13.46 13.60
N ASN A 198 5.02 -13.99 13.32
CA ASN A 198 5.61 -15.05 14.13
C ASN A 198 5.98 -14.50 15.51
N SER A 199 5.12 -14.77 16.50
CA SER A 199 5.30 -14.28 17.88
C SER A 199 6.41 -15.00 18.66
N THR A 200 7.06 -16.01 18.07
CA THR A 200 8.10 -16.81 18.72
C THR A 200 9.49 -16.21 18.47
N SER A 201 9.74 -15.00 18.96
CA SER A 201 11.11 -14.50 19.12
C SER A 201 11.45 -14.44 20.60
N THR A 202 11.94 -15.55 21.15
CA THR A 202 12.47 -15.60 22.53
C THR A 202 13.77 -14.80 22.70
N ARG A 203 14.20 -14.02 21.69
CA ARG A 203 15.46 -13.28 21.68
C ARG A 203 15.38 -11.82 21.20
N GLY A 204 14.19 -11.27 20.95
CA GLY A 204 14.06 -9.86 20.54
C GLY A 204 14.65 -9.55 19.15
N GLU A 205 14.75 -10.57 18.28
CA GLU A 205 15.46 -10.48 16.99
C GLU A 205 14.55 -10.11 15.80
N TYR A 206 13.22 -10.15 15.99
CA TYR A 206 12.25 -9.79 14.96
C TYR A 206 11.49 -8.54 15.37
N ASN A 207 11.56 -7.48 14.57
CA ASN A 207 10.69 -6.33 14.74
C ASN A 207 9.33 -6.67 14.12
N ASN A 208 8.30 -6.66 14.96
CA ASN A 208 6.94 -7.02 14.57
C ASN A 208 6.13 -5.80 14.08
N GLU A 209 6.82 -4.70 13.79
CA GLU A 209 6.22 -3.52 13.22
C GLU A 209 5.94 -3.74 11.74
N ILE A 210 4.78 -3.25 11.31
CA ILE A 210 4.32 -3.36 9.92
C ILE A 210 4.53 -2.02 9.23
N TYR A 211 5.15 -2.09 8.06
CA TYR A 211 5.46 -0.97 7.20
C TYR A 211 4.74 -1.14 5.86
N PRO A 212 4.23 -0.05 5.25
CA PRO A 212 3.84 -0.05 3.85
C PRO A 212 5.03 -0.40 2.95
N LEU A 213 4.79 -1.30 1.99
CA LEU A 213 5.79 -1.82 1.05
C LEU A 213 5.34 -1.58 -0.39
N LEU A 214 6.23 -1.02 -1.19
CA LEU A 214 6.08 -0.91 -2.65
C LEU A 214 7.30 -1.57 -3.32
N VAL A 215 7.06 -2.52 -4.21
CA VAL A 215 8.06 -3.25 -5.00
C VAL A 215 7.83 -2.95 -6.47
N VAL A 216 8.90 -2.65 -7.19
CA VAL A 216 8.90 -2.31 -8.61
C VAL A 216 10.01 -3.05 -9.34
N ASP A 217 9.74 -3.42 -10.59
CA ASP A 217 10.67 -4.00 -11.55
C ASP A 217 10.12 -3.80 -12.97
N ASP A 218 10.93 -4.10 -14.00
CA ASP A 218 10.53 -4.09 -15.41
C ASP A 218 9.83 -2.78 -15.85
N GLY A 219 10.41 -1.65 -15.44
CA GLY A 219 9.93 -0.32 -15.81
C GLY A 219 8.69 0.17 -15.04
N ALA A 220 8.21 -0.56 -14.03
CA ALA A 220 7.09 -0.13 -13.22
C ALA A 220 7.38 1.17 -12.46
N ILE A 221 6.37 2.03 -12.36
CA ILE A 221 6.43 3.29 -11.60
C ILE A 221 5.18 3.40 -10.73
N LEU A 222 5.40 3.55 -9.43
CA LEU A 222 4.32 3.70 -8.44
C LEU A 222 4.43 5.05 -7.72
N ASP A 223 3.30 5.72 -7.52
CA ASP A 223 3.19 6.93 -6.70
C ASP A 223 2.46 6.61 -5.39
N LEU A 224 3.13 6.85 -4.26
CA LEU A 224 2.59 6.78 -2.92
C LEU A 224 1.75 8.03 -2.60
N ILE A 225 0.56 7.80 -2.05
CA ILE A 225 -0.39 8.82 -1.60
C ILE A 225 -0.75 8.50 -0.15
N VAL A 226 -0.41 9.41 0.77
CA VAL A 226 -0.65 9.27 2.23
C VAL A 226 -1.48 10.42 2.81
N ASP A 227 -1.80 11.40 1.97
CA ASP A 227 -2.64 12.54 2.25
C ASP A 227 -3.37 12.93 0.96
N ASN A 228 -4.38 13.80 1.07
CA ASN A 228 -5.14 14.31 -0.08
C ASN A 228 -5.63 13.20 -1.01
N PHE A 229 -6.20 12.14 -0.42
CA PHE A 229 -6.60 10.92 -1.13
C PHE A 229 -7.54 11.18 -2.30
N ASN A 230 -7.41 10.35 -3.32
CA ASN A 230 -8.25 10.39 -4.51
C ASN A 230 -9.64 9.81 -4.26
N TYR A 231 -9.74 8.87 -3.32
CA TYR A 231 -11.00 8.26 -2.92
C TYR A 231 -11.29 8.49 -1.44
N GLN A 232 -12.56 8.34 -1.06
CA GLN A 232 -12.95 8.48 0.33
C GLN A 232 -12.33 7.37 1.18
N ILE A 233 -11.77 7.77 2.33
CA ILE A 233 -11.20 6.84 3.29
C ILE A 233 -12.32 5.90 3.78
N PRO A 234 -12.10 4.57 3.79
CA PRO A 234 -13.06 3.62 4.32
C PRO A 234 -13.42 3.92 5.78
N SER A 235 -14.68 3.66 6.16
CA SER A 235 -15.20 3.99 7.48
C SER A 235 -14.35 3.40 8.62
N GLY A 236 -13.96 4.27 9.56
CA GLY A 236 -13.16 3.91 10.73
C GLY A 236 -11.66 3.80 10.48
N TYR A 237 -11.18 4.01 9.25
CA TYR A 237 -9.75 4.14 8.95
C TYR A 237 -9.36 5.61 8.85
N ASP A 238 -8.08 5.89 9.09
CA ASP A 238 -7.50 7.22 8.96
C ASP A 238 -6.16 7.15 8.20
N LYS A 239 -5.69 8.31 7.72
CA LYS A 239 -4.37 8.44 7.09
C LYS A 239 -3.25 7.99 8.03
N ILE A 240 -2.10 7.62 7.49
CA ILE A 240 -0.91 7.35 8.31
C ILE A 240 -0.53 8.61 9.10
N MET A 241 -0.27 8.44 10.40
CA MET A 241 0.12 9.51 11.32
C MET A 241 1.58 9.34 11.75
N VAL A 242 2.28 10.45 11.92
CA VAL A 242 3.61 10.49 12.55
C VAL A 242 3.42 10.45 14.05
N GLU A 243 4.17 9.60 14.76
CA GLU A 243 4.22 9.69 16.21
C GLU A 243 4.85 11.02 16.62
N GLN A 244 4.06 11.88 17.27
CA GLN A 244 4.62 12.99 18.02
C GLN A 244 5.08 12.43 19.36
N THR A 245 6.39 12.29 19.54
CA THR A 245 6.93 12.13 20.89
C THR A 245 6.56 13.38 21.68
N LEU A 246 5.54 13.26 22.55
CA LEU A 246 5.24 14.27 23.55
C LEU A 246 6.42 14.27 24.53
N LEU A 247 7.34 15.21 24.35
CA LEU A 247 8.41 15.51 25.31
C LEU A 247 7.83 16.08 26.62
#